data_AF-A0A956WEP5-F1
#
_entry.id   AF-A0A956WEP5-F1
#
_cell.length_a   1.000
_cell.length_b   1.000
_cell.length_c   1.000
_cell.angle_alpha   90.00
_cell.angle_beta   90.00
_cell.angle_gamma   90.00
#
_symmetry.space_group_name_H-M   'P 1'
#
loop_
_entity.id
_entity.type
_entity.pdbx_description
1 polymer ?
#
loop_
_entity_poly.entity_id
_entity_poly.type
_entity_poly.pdbx_seq_one_letter_code
_entity_poly.pdbx_strand_id
1 'polypeptide(L)'
;PQDYEADTRALLPSWQKNFTSDDYVDYTWHAPSVRLFTGRPMLAAPEPGYEYPNWAYLAMGGVAGLIDPGMFLASKTIAATALDLLTQPDELAKAKAEFEERTGGGVGGTKWVAPLLPEDFIPPVDLRWPEYVSTPRGEEWWLPTPNPDARQLLE
;
A
#
# COMPACT_ATOMS: atom_id res chain seq x y z
N PRO A 1 -11.38 8.96 13.10
CA PRO A 1 -11.05 8.03 12.00
C PRO A 1 -12.12 8.01 10.92
N GLN A 2 -13.38 7.84 11.31
CA GLN A 2 -14.54 7.81 10.43
C GLN A 2 -14.69 9.11 9.63
N ASP A 3 -14.51 10.27 10.28
CA ASP A 3 -14.58 11.57 9.59
C ASP A 3 -13.47 11.70 8.53
N TYR A 4 -12.24 11.33 8.88
CA TYR A 4 -11.11 11.32 7.94
C TYR A 4 -11.32 10.35 6.77
N GLU A 5 -11.88 9.17 7.02
CA GLU A 5 -12.24 8.21 5.98
C GLU A 5 -13.35 8.75 5.07
N ALA A 6 -14.35 9.42 5.64
CA ALA A 6 -15.43 10.05 4.88
C ALA A 6 -14.90 11.19 3.99
N ASP A 7 -14.04 12.05 4.53
CA ASP A 7 -13.38 13.13 3.79
C ASP A 7 -12.51 12.56 2.65
N THR A 8 -11.72 11.53 2.95
CA THR A 8 -10.90 10.84 1.95
C THR A 8 -11.77 10.22 0.86
N ARG A 9 -12.91 9.61 1.23
CA ARG A 9 -13.84 9.00 0.28
C ARG A 9 -14.48 10.03 -0.64
N ALA A 10 -14.75 11.24 -0.14
CA ALA A 10 -15.34 12.34 -0.91
C ALA A 10 -14.40 12.85 -2.02
N LEU A 11 -13.09 12.63 -1.91
CA LEU A 11 -12.11 12.98 -2.95
C LEU A 11 -12.15 12.01 -4.15
N LEU A 12 -12.77 10.84 -4.00
CA LEU A 12 -12.77 9.81 -5.03
C LEU A 12 -14.06 9.84 -5.85
N PRO A 13 -13.97 9.61 -7.17
CA PRO A 13 -15.15 9.39 -7.98
C PRO A 13 -16.02 8.28 -7.38
N SER A 14 -17.35 8.42 -7.52
CA SER A 14 -18.31 7.49 -6.93
C SER A 14 -18.09 6.05 -7.40
N TRP A 15 -17.66 5.87 -8.66
CA TRP A 15 -17.36 4.56 -9.26
C TRP A 15 -16.03 3.94 -8.77
N GLN A 16 -15.10 4.75 -8.25
CA GLN A 16 -13.84 4.25 -7.74
C GLN A 16 -14.04 3.71 -6.32
N LYS A 17 -13.89 2.39 -6.16
CA LYS A 17 -14.10 1.70 -4.88
C LYS A 17 -12.82 1.52 -4.06
N ASN A 18 -11.68 1.47 -4.73
CA ASN A 18 -10.37 1.24 -4.12
C ASN A 18 -9.52 2.50 -4.22
N PHE A 19 -8.72 2.75 -3.19
CA PHE A 19 -7.86 3.92 -3.09
C PHE A 19 -6.44 3.49 -2.73
N THR A 20 -5.44 4.10 -3.36
CA THR A 20 -4.01 3.75 -3.23
C THR A 20 -3.67 2.34 -3.74
N SER A 21 -2.38 2.02 -3.71
CA SER A 21 -1.79 0.73 -4.05
C SER A 21 -0.67 0.46 -3.07
N ASP A 22 -0.70 -0.69 -2.42
CA ASP A 22 0.20 -1.06 -1.33
C ASP A 22 0.22 -2.60 -1.25
N ASP A 23 1.33 -3.18 -0.81
CA ASP A 23 1.54 -4.63 -0.83
C ASP A 23 0.70 -5.36 0.23
N TYR A 24 0.27 -4.66 1.28
CA TYR A 24 -0.51 -5.29 2.35
C TYR A 24 -1.85 -5.87 1.87
N VAL A 25 -2.36 -5.38 0.73
CA VAL A 25 -3.62 -5.86 0.12
C VAL A 25 -3.54 -7.36 -0.16
N ASP A 26 -2.37 -7.87 -0.52
CA ASP A 26 -2.17 -9.30 -0.77
C ASP A 26 -2.39 -10.12 0.51
N TYR A 27 -1.97 -9.61 1.67
CA TYR A 27 -2.23 -10.26 2.95
C TYR A 27 -3.71 -10.27 3.33
N THR A 28 -4.50 -9.28 2.86
CA THR A 28 -5.95 -9.24 3.13
C THR A 28 -6.70 -10.39 2.47
N TRP A 29 -6.11 -11.03 1.46
CA TRP A 29 -6.69 -12.23 0.84
C TRP A 29 -6.59 -13.47 1.75
N HIS A 30 -5.64 -13.48 2.68
CA HIS A 30 -5.27 -14.67 3.44
C HIS A 30 -5.70 -14.64 4.91
N ALA A 31 -5.71 -13.46 5.54
CA ALA A 31 -5.88 -13.36 6.99
C ALA A 31 -6.47 -12.00 7.43
N PRO A 32 -7.01 -11.92 8.67
CA PRO A 32 -7.30 -10.63 9.30
C PRO A 32 -6.08 -9.72 9.23
N SER A 33 -6.28 -8.51 8.69
CA SER A 33 -5.19 -7.58 8.39
C SER A 33 -5.57 -6.18 8.83
N VAL A 34 -4.60 -5.44 9.36
CA VAL A 34 -4.77 -4.03 9.74
C VAL A 34 -3.67 -3.19 9.09
N ARG A 35 -4.06 -2.06 8.51
CA ARG A 35 -3.14 -1.02 8.04
C ARG A 35 -3.17 0.13 9.05
N LEU A 36 -2.00 0.52 9.53
CA LEU A 36 -1.85 1.60 10.49
C LEU A 36 -1.29 2.83 9.79
N PHE A 37 -1.96 3.97 9.96
CA PHE A 37 -1.43 5.27 9.56
C PHE A 37 -0.94 6.02 10.80
N THR A 38 0.34 6.35 10.82
CA THR A 38 0.89 7.32 11.78
C THR A 38 0.95 8.71 11.18
N GLY A 39 1.06 9.72 12.04
CA GLY A 39 1.24 11.09 11.61
C GLY A 39 2.63 11.30 10.97
N ARG A 40 2.65 11.93 9.80
CA ARG A 40 3.85 12.58 9.27
C ARG A 40 3.69 14.09 9.48
N PRO A 41 4.65 14.76 10.13
CA PRO A 41 4.53 16.20 10.39
C PRO A 41 4.49 16.99 9.07
N MET A 42 3.67 18.03 9.07
CA MET A 42 3.62 19.04 8.02
C MET A 42 3.92 20.40 8.62
N LEU A 43 4.51 21.30 7.83
CA LEU A 43 4.69 22.69 8.25
C LEU A 43 3.33 23.35 8.39
N ALA A 44 3.13 24.06 9.50
CA ALA A 44 1.96 24.92 9.64
C ALA A 44 2.02 26.03 8.61
N ALA A 45 0.92 26.25 7.88
CA ALA A 45 0.81 27.38 6.97
C ALA A 45 0.97 28.70 7.77
N PRO A 46 1.82 29.63 7.31
CA PRO A 46 2.04 30.90 7.99
C PRO A 46 0.78 31.78 7.97
N GLU A 47 -0.07 31.61 6.96
CA GLU A 47 -1.33 32.33 6.78
C GLU A 47 -2.37 31.45 6.06
N PRO A 48 -3.69 31.74 6.20
CA PRO A 48 -4.73 30.97 5.54
C PRO A 48 -4.59 30.99 4.01
N GLY A 49 -4.67 29.81 3.38
CA GLY A 49 -4.55 29.66 1.93
C GLY A 49 -3.11 29.56 1.41
N TYR A 50 -2.10 29.70 2.28
CA TYR A 50 -0.72 29.41 1.89
C TYR A 50 -0.47 27.91 1.83
N GLU A 51 0.06 27.43 0.70
CA GLU A 51 0.51 26.06 0.51
C GLU A 51 2.02 26.03 0.27
N TYR A 52 2.73 25.23 1.05
CA TYR A 52 4.14 24.96 0.78
C TYR A 52 4.29 24.17 -0.53
N PRO A 53 5.35 24.40 -1.31
CA PRO A 53 5.65 23.54 -2.45
C PRO A 53 5.87 22.11 -1.99
N ASN A 54 5.42 21.13 -2.77
CA ASN A 54 5.45 19.71 -2.40
C ASN A 54 6.85 19.21 -1.97
N TRP A 55 7.93 19.78 -2.52
CA TRP A 55 9.29 19.42 -2.12
C TRP A 55 9.56 19.67 -0.63
N ALA A 56 8.91 20.63 0.02
CA ALA A 56 9.08 20.89 1.45
C ALA A 56 8.54 19.73 2.30
N TYR A 57 7.37 19.20 1.94
CA TYR A 57 6.80 17.99 2.54
C TYR A 57 7.73 16.78 2.37
N LEU A 58 8.30 16.61 1.18
CA LEU A 58 9.23 15.54 0.88
C LEU A 58 10.55 15.68 1.66
N ALA A 59 11.11 16.89 1.71
CA ALA A 59 12.37 17.18 2.40
C ALA A 59 12.28 16.90 3.91
N MET A 60 11.14 17.18 4.54
CA MET A 60 10.91 16.81 5.95
C MET A 60 11.03 15.31 6.20
N GLY A 61 10.80 14.48 5.19
CA GLY A 61 10.95 13.01 5.27
C GLY A 61 12.38 12.55 5.58
N GLY A 62 13.38 13.39 5.33
CA GLY A 62 14.78 13.10 5.65
C GLY A 62 15.24 13.60 7.02
N VAL A 63 14.37 14.26 7.78
CA VAL A 63 14.74 14.88 9.07
C VAL A 63 14.35 13.95 10.22
N ALA A 64 15.34 13.26 10.79
CA ALA A 64 15.15 12.28 11.85
C ALA A 64 14.31 12.79 13.03
N GLY A 65 14.61 13.98 13.55
CA GLY A 65 13.85 14.58 14.67
C GLY A 65 12.36 14.81 14.39
N LEU A 66 11.95 14.87 13.11
CA LEU A 66 10.55 14.99 12.70
C LEU A 66 9.91 13.61 12.46
N ILE A 67 10.65 12.66 11.89
CA ILE A 67 10.11 11.39 11.39
C ILE A 67 10.21 10.26 12.40
N ASP A 68 11.32 10.18 13.14
CA ASP A 68 11.60 9.11 14.10
C ASP A 68 10.48 8.91 15.12
N PRO A 69 9.87 9.96 15.72
CA PRO A 69 8.78 9.77 16.68
C PRO A 69 7.59 9.02 16.07
N GLY A 70 7.23 9.32 14.82
CA GLY A 70 6.18 8.64 14.08
C GLY A 70 6.55 7.18 13.79
N MET A 71 7.79 6.94 13.35
CA MET A 71 8.30 5.58 13.10
C MET A 71 8.31 4.72 14.37
N PHE A 72 8.75 5.28 15.51
CA PHE A 72 8.78 4.56 16.78
C PHE A 72 7.37 4.28 17.30
N LEU A 73 6.43 5.22 17.13
CA LEU A 73 5.03 4.98 17.46
C LEU A 73 4.47 3.83 16.62
N ALA A 74 4.65 3.87 15.29
CA ALA A 74 4.21 2.80 14.39
C ALA A 74 4.77 1.44 14.82
N SER A 75 6.08 1.39 15.08
CA SER A 75 6.79 0.17 15.48
C SER A 75 6.26 -0.39 16.79
N LYS A 76 6.03 0.47 17.79
CA LYS A 76 5.46 0.06 19.09
C LYS A 76 4.03 -0.45 18.93
N THR A 77 3.22 0.20 18.11
CA THR A 77 1.85 -0.25 17.84
C THR A 77 1.86 -1.64 17.18
N ILE A 78 2.67 -1.85 16.14
CA ILE A 78 2.78 -3.17 15.49
C ILE A 78 3.23 -4.24 16.48
N ALA A 79 4.28 -3.96 17.26
CA ALA A 79 4.82 -4.91 18.24
C ALA A 79 3.80 -5.24 19.34
N ALA A 80 3.09 -4.23 19.87
CA ALA A 80 2.05 -4.43 20.86
C ALA A 80 0.87 -5.23 20.29
N THR A 81 0.41 -4.92 19.07
CA THR A 81 -0.65 -5.69 18.40
C THR A 81 -0.24 -7.15 18.22
N ALA A 82 0.99 -7.43 17.77
CA ALA A 82 1.47 -8.80 17.64
C ALA A 82 1.53 -9.52 19.00
N LEU A 83 1.99 -8.83 20.05
CA LEU A 83 2.03 -9.37 21.41
C LEU A 83 0.62 -9.71 21.94
N ASP A 84 -0.34 -8.82 21.72
CA ASP A 84 -1.74 -9.05 22.09
C ASP A 84 -2.30 -10.28 21.37
N LEU A 85 -2.08 -10.39 20.06
CA LEU A 85 -2.53 -11.56 19.28
C LEU A 85 -1.87 -12.88 19.73
N LEU A 86 -0.63 -12.84 20.23
CA LEU A 86 0.08 -14.02 20.75
C LEU A 86 -0.32 -14.41 22.17
N THR A 87 -0.71 -13.44 22.99
CA THR A 87 -0.92 -13.64 24.44
C THR A 87 -2.37 -13.59 24.88
N GLN A 88 -3.26 -13.02 24.05
CA GLN A 88 -4.69 -12.85 24.33
C GLN A 88 -5.51 -13.61 23.28
N PRO A 89 -5.79 -14.92 23.50
CA PRO A 89 -6.46 -15.75 22.49
C PRO A 89 -7.85 -15.25 22.11
N ASP A 90 -8.56 -14.57 23.02
CA ASP A 90 -9.86 -13.98 22.75
C ASP A 90 -9.79 -12.83 21.74
N GLU A 91 -8.73 -12.01 21.75
CA GLU A 91 -8.54 -10.94 20.77
C GLU A 91 -8.26 -11.50 19.37
N LEU A 92 -7.44 -12.55 19.28
CA LEU A 92 -7.22 -13.27 18.03
C LEU A 92 -8.52 -13.90 17.50
N ALA A 93 -9.33 -14.47 18.38
CA ALA A 93 -10.63 -15.05 18.00
C ALA A 93 -11.59 -13.97 17.46
N LYS A 94 -11.66 -12.81 18.10
CA LYS A 94 -12.46 -11.66 17.62
C LYS A 94 -12.01 -11.19 16.24
N ALA A 95 -10.70 -11.04 16.03
CA ALA A 95 -10.15 -10.62 14.74
C ALA A 95 -10.49 -11.61 13.61
N LYS A 96 -10.44 -12.92 13.89
CA LYS A 96 -10.85 -13.97 12.94
C LYS A 96 -12.34 -13.93 12.66
N ALA A 97 -13.17 -13.78 13.70
CA ALA A 97 -14.62 -13.70 13.55
C ALA A 97 -15.04 -12.48 12.70
N GLU A 98 -14.44 -11.31 12.96
CA GLU A 98 -14.68 -10.11 12.14
C GLU A 98 -14.28 -10.34 10.68
N PHE A 99 -13.13 -10.98 10.44
CA PHE A 99 -12.69 -11.31 9.09
C PHE A 99 -13.69 -12.23 8.37
N GLU A 100 -14.14 -13.31 9.00
CA GLU A 100 -15.14 -14.23 8.44
C GLU A 100 -16.47 -13.51 8.15
N GLU A 101 -16.92 -12.64 9.06
CA GLU A 101 -18.14 -11.85 8.88
C GLU A 101 -18.03 -10.91 7.67
N ARG A 102 -16.95 -10.11 7.61
CA ARG A 102 -16.76 -9.08 6.56
C ARG A 102 -16.55 -9.69 5.19
N THR A 103 -15.90 -10.85 5.12
CA THR A 103 -15.70 -11.62 3.88
C THR A 103 -16.89 -12.52 3.53
N GLY A 104 -17.86 -12.66 4.43
CA GLY A 104 -19.06 -13.48 4.22
C GLY A 104 -18.74 -14.97 4.12
N GLY A 105 -17.86 -15.46 4.99
CA GLY A 105 -17.46 -16.87 5.11
C GLY A 105 -15.96 -17.15 5.11
N GLY A 106 -15.09 -16.14 5.21
CA GLY A 106 -13.64 -16.31 5.14
C GLY A 106 -13.11 -16.26 3.71
N VAL A 107 -11.96 -16.90 3.48
CA VAL A 107 -11.35 -17.02 2.13
C VAL A 107 -12.30 -17.78 1.21
N GLY A 108 -12.65 -17.17 0.06
CA GLY A 108 -13.67 -17.69 -0.85
C GLY A 108 -15.12 -17.38 -0.44
N GLY A 109 -15.32 -16.58 0.62
CA GLY A 109 -16.63 -16.15 1.09
C GLY A 109 -17.36 -15.23 0.10
N THR A 110 -18.66 -15.01 0.34
CA THR A 110 -19.56 -14.28 -0.57
C THR A 110 -19.19 -12.81 -0.82
N LYS A 111 -18.42 -12.21 0.08
CA LYS A 111 -17.93 -10.82 0.00
C LYS A 111 -16.40 -10.74 -0.03
N TRP A 112 -15.72 -11.88 -0.07
CA TRP A 112 -14.27 -11.95 -0.16
C TRP A 112 -13.82 -11.44 -1.54
N VAL A 113 -12.78 -10.62 -1.55
CA VAL A 113 -12.18 -10.11 -2.78
C VAL A 113 -11.00 -11.02 -3.12
N ALA A 114 -11.15 -11.82 -4.17
CA ALA A 114 -10.10 -12.66 -4.70
C ALA A 114 -8.95 -11.82 -5.30
N PRO A 115 -7.75 -12.40 -5.49
CA PRO A 115 -6.73 -11.82 -6.35
C PRO A 115 -7.35 -11.35 -7.67
N LEU A 116 -7.05 -10.11 -8.05
CA LEU A 116 -7.64 -9.49 -9.25
C LEU A 116 -6.97 -9.94 -10.54
N LEU A 117 -5.77 -10.51 -10.43
CA LEU A 117 -5.05 -11.10 -11.54
C LEU A 117 -5.49 -12.56 -11.74
N PRO A 118 -5.59 -13.04 -12.99
CA PRO A 118 -5.79 -14.45 -13.27
C PRO A 118 -4.73 -15.35 -12.62
N GLU A 119 -5.09 -16.60 -12.30
CA GLU A 119 -4.16 -17.57 -11.72
C GLU A 119 -2.98 -17.91 -12.66
N ASP A 120 -3.22 -17.82 -13.97
CA ASP A 120 -2.23 -18.03 -15.03
C ASP A 120 -1.51 -16.73 -15.46
N PHE A 121 -1.66 -15.65 -14.69
CA PHE A 121 -0.93 -14.41 -14.96
C PHE A 121 0.58 -14.65 -14.84
N ILE A 122 1.30 -14.40 -15.94
CA ILE A 122 2.75 -14.51 -15.99
C ILE A 122 3.34 -13.20 -15.42
N PRO A 123 3.97 -13.23 -14.23
CA PRO A 123 4.52 -12.01 -13.65
C PRO A 123 5.71 -11.51 -14.48
N PRO A 124 5.89 -10.20 -14.65
CA PRO A 124 6.96 -9.62 -15.46
C PRO A 124 8.30 -9.62 -14.70
N VAL A 125 8.72 -10.80 -14.23
CA VAL A 125 9.94 -11.00 -13.43
C VAL A 125 11.23 -10.96 -14.25
N ASP A 126 11.10 -10.93 -15.57
CA ASP A 126 12.19 -10.94 -16.53
C ASP A 126 12.49 -9.55 -17.10
N LEU A 127 11.82 -8.51 -16.61
CA LEU A 127 12.18 -7.12 -16.87
C LEU A 127 13.61 -6.87 -16.40
N ARG A 128 14.54 -6.76 -17.34
CA ARG A 128 15.92 -6.40 -17.04
C ARG A 128 16.01 -4.94 -16.63
N TRP A 129 17.02 -4.63 -15.83
CA TRP A 129 17.45 -3.25 -15.62
C TRP A 129 17.75 -2.58 -16.96
N PRO A 130 17.46 -1.27 -17.12
CA PRO A 130 17.87 -0.53 -18.30
C PRO A 130 19.36 -0.77 -18.58
N GLU A 131 19.67 -1.23 -19.78
CA GLU A 131 21.05 -1.39 -20.21
C GLU A 131 21.50 -0.09 -20.89
N TYR A 132 22.61 0.47 -20.43
CA TYR A 132 23.27 1.59 -21.10
C TYR A 132 24.11 1.03 -22.24
N VAL A 133 23.82 1.45 -23.46
CA VAL A 133 24.44 0.95 -24.68
C VAL A 133 25.05 2.11 -25.47
N SER A 134 26.27 1.91 -25.97
CA SER A 134 26.88 2.84 -26.92
C SER A 134 26.49 2.41 -28.33
N THR A 135 25.81 3.27 -29.07
CA THR A 135 25.48 3.06 -30.48
C THR A 135 26.22 4.05 -31.38
N PRO A 136 26.26 3.85 -32.70
CA PRO A 136 26.83 4.83 -33.62
C PRO A 136 26.18 6.23 -33.57
N ARG A 137 25.00 6.36 -32.94
CA ARG A 137 24.29 7.63 -32.73
C ARG A 137 24.63 8.33 -31.40
N GLY A 138 25.33 7.65 -30.49
CA GLY A 138 25.65 8.17 -29.14
C GLY A 138 25.37 7.15 -28.05
N GLU A 139 25.47 7.60 -26.79
CA GLU A 139 25.04 6.81 -25.64
C GLU A 139 23.51 6.87 -25.51
N GLU A 140 22.87 5.70 -25.43
CA GLU A 140 21.44 5.57 -25.18
C GLU A 140 21.19 4.48 -24.11
N TRP A 141 19.99 4.46 -23.56
CA TRP A 141 19.54 3.37 -22.70
C TRP A 141 18.41 2.61 -23.39
N TRP A 142 18.38 1.29 -23.20
CA TRP A 142 17.37 0.42 -23.77
C TRP A 142 16.77 -0.48 -22.68
N LEU A 143 15.46 -0.70 -22.75
CA LEU A 143 14.76 -1.72 -21.98
C LEU A 143 14.58 -2.95 -22.86
N PRO A 144 15.21 -4.09 -22.51
CA PRO A 144 15.00 -5.34 -23.23
C PRO A 144 13.51 -5.69 -23.30
N THR A 145 13.08 -6.20 -24.46
CA THR A 145 11.70 -6.63 -24.62
C THR A 145 11.42 -7.79 -23.67
N PRO A 146 10.38 -7.71 -22.82
CA PRO A 146 10.02 -8.81 -21.92
C PRO A 146 9.64 -10.07 -22.70
N ASN A 147 9.65 -11.19 -22.00
CA ASN A 147 9.38 -12.56 -22.41
C ASN A 147 8.26 -12.57 -23.45
N PRO A 148 8.45 -13.23 -24.62
CA PRO A 148 7.39 -13.41 -25.61
C PRO A 148 6.06 -13.90 -25.01
N ASP A 149 6.11 -14.71 -23.94
CA ASP A 149 4.93 -15.23 -23.26
C ASP A 149 4.24 -14.18 -22.35
N ALA A 150 4.99 -13.21 -21.80
CA ALA A 150 4.43 -12.09 -21.05
C ALA A 150 3.64 -11.11 -21.94
N ARG A 151 3.76 -11.25 -23.27
CA ARG A 151 3.04 -10.45 -24.26
C ARG A 151 1.60 -10.91 -24.51
N GLN A 152 1.22 -12.12 -24.07
CA GLN A 152 -0.03 -12.78 -24.48
C GLN A 152 -1.33 -12.24 -23.85
N LEU A 153 -1.31 -11.17 -23.04
CA LEU A 153 -2.50 -10.67 -22.32
C LEU A 153 -2.90 -9.23 -22.69
N LEU A 154 -2.46 -8.71 -23.84
CA LEU A 154 -2.82 -7.37 -24.33
C LEU A 154 -3.72 -7.37 -25.58
N GLU A 155 -4.27 -8.52 -25.98
CA GLU A 155 -5.30 -8.66 -27.02
C GLU A 155 -6.63 -9.11 -26.41
#